data_AF-A0A173Y8R8-F1
#
_entry.id   AF-A0A173Y8R8-F1
#
_cell.length_a   1.000
_cell.length_b   1.000
_cell.length_c   1.000
_cell.angle_alpha   90.00
_cell.angle_beta   90.00
_cell.angle_gamma   90.00
#
_symmetry.space_group_name_H-M   'P 1'
#
loop_
_entity.id
_entity.type
_entity.pdbx_description
1 polymer ?
#
loop_
_entity_poly.entity_id
_entity_poly.type
_entity_poly.pdbx_seq_one_letter_code
_entity_poly.pdbx_strand_id
1 'polypeptide(L)'
;MGTDIDTIFKMLSWNSSEKEQLRGIDEAKKIEYLSVLFQPIEDKSVWENCAKVISSKSDNELKKYMNNMFEWIKDMNWPGAFDIYARIKRMNVDCIMENYIYAIKIALKYQDINWLDYLSGLIENPEVYKLLPEEYQKLMTKYYNDFWKE
;
A
#
# COMPACT_ATOMS: atom_id res chain seq x y z
N MET A 1 11.03 -13.66 -26.03
CA MET A 1 9.61 -13.28 -26.01
C MET A 1 9.26 -13.04 -24.55
N GLY A 2 8.72 -11.87 -24.19
CA GLY A 2 8.35 -11.59 -22.80
C GLY A 2 7.14 -12.42 -22.38
N THR A 3 7.03 -12.75 -21.09
CA THR A 3 5.82 -13.36 -20.52
C THR A 3 4.70 -12.33 -20.50
N ASP A 4 3.52 -12.67 -21.03
CA ASP A 4 2.37 -11.78 -21.02
C ASP A 4 1.77 -11.64 -19.60
N ILE A 5 0.96 -10.59 -19.40
CA ILE A 5 0.43 -10.25 -18.07
C ILE A 5 -0.50 -11.33 -17.50
N ASP A 6 -1.31 -11.99 -18.34
CA ASP A 6 -2.24 -13.02 -17.89
C ASP A 6 -1.48 -14.25 -17.41
N THR A 7 -0.41 -14.62 -18.11
CA THR A 7 0.50 -15.68 -17.67
C THR A 7 1.21 -15.31 -16.37
N ILE A 8 1.68 -14.07 -16.23
CA ILE A 8 2.27 -13.59 -14.97
C ILE A 8 1.27 -13.71 -13.83
N PHE A 9 0.01 -13.29 -14.01
CA PHE A 9 -1.00 -13.35 -12.95
C PHE A 9 -1.34 -14.78 -12.53
N LYS A 10 -1.45 -15.71 -13.48
CA LYS A 10 -1.59 -17.14 -13.14
C LYS A 10 -0.43 -17.61 -12.26
N MET A 11 0.80 -17.22 -12.58
CA MET A 11 1.97 -17.57 -11.77
C MET A 11 1.93 -16.93 -10.37
N LEU A 12 1.46 -15.69 -10.25
CA LEU A 12 1.35 -14.95 -8.98
C LEU A 12 0.23 -15.47 -8.06
N SER A 13 -0.73 -16.24 -8.57
CA SER A 13 -1.84 -16.76 -7.75
C SER A 13 -1.33 -17.62 -6.59
N TRP A 14 -1.92 -17.48 -5.40
CA TRP A 14 -1.67 -18.41 -4.28
C TRP A 14 -2.06 -19.87 -4.60
N ASN A 15 -2.80 -20.11 -5.69
CA ASN A 15 -3.14 -21.45 -6.16
C ASN A 15 -2.00 -22.09 -6.97
N SER A 16 -1.02 -21.31 -7.39
CA SER A 16 0.18 -21.79 -8.09
C SER A 16 1.23 -22.28 -7.10
N SER A 17 2.13 -23.15 -7.56
CA SER A 17 3.21 -23.63 -6.69
C SER A 17 4.13 -22.48 -6.26
N GLU A 18 4.77 -22.59 -5.10
CA GLU A 18 5.73 -21.58 -4.62
C GLU A 18 6.81 -21.26 -5.67
N LYS A 19 7.31 -22.29 -6.38
CA LYS A 19 8.28 -22.13 -7.46
C LYS A 19 7.73 -21.30 -8.62
N GLU A 20 6.46 -21.45 -8.96
CA GLU A 20 5.81 -20.65 -10.00
C GLU A 20 5.58 -19.22 -9.53
N GLN A 21 5.13 -19.03 -8.28
CA GLN A 21 4.96 -17.71 -7.67
C GLN A 21 6.26 -16.92 -7.68
N LEU A 22 7.39 -17.53 -7.28
CA LEU A 22 8.70 -16.88 -7.31
C LEU A 22 9.10 -16.44 -8.73
N ARG A 23 8.90 -17.31 -9.72
CA ARG A 23 9.13 -16.94 -11.13
C ARG A 23 8.18 -15.82 -11.58
N GLY A 24 6.92 -15.85 -11.15
CA GLY A 24 5.92 -14.83 -11.45
C GLY A 24 6.32 -13.47 -10.89
N ILE A 25 6.83 -13.44 -9.65
CA ILE A 25 7.36 -12.23 -9.01
C ILE A 25 8.54 -11.66 -9.81
N ASP A 26 9.47 -12.50 -10.26
CA ASP A 26 10.64 -12.05 -11.03
C ASP A 26 10.27 -11.54 -12.42
N GLU A 27 9.28 -12.12 -13.09
CA GLU A 27 8.73 -11.58 -14.34
C GLU A 27 7.96 -10.27 -14.08
N ALA A 28 7.13 -10.21 -13.03
CA ALA A 28 6.34 -9.04 -12.68
C ALA A 28 7.20 -7.82 -12.30
N LYS A 29 8.39 -8.03 -11.70
CA LYS A 29 9.36 -6.95 -11.44
C LYS A 29 9.82 -6.21 -12.70
N LYS A 30 9.70 -6.82 -13.88
CA LYS A 30 10.06 -6.21 -15.17
C LYS A 30 8.96 -5.31 -15.73
N ILE A 31 7.76 -5.31 -15.13
CA ILE A 31 6.65 -4.45 -15.53
C ILE A 31 7.00 -2.99 -15.21
N GLU A 32 6.84 -2.12 -16.20
CA GLU A 32 7.05 -0.67 -16.10
C GLU A 32 5.80 0.06 -15.58
N TYR A 33 4.62 -0.31 -16.09
CA TYR A 33 3.34 0.30 -15.71
C TYR A 33 2.70 -0.43 -14.54
N LEU A 34 3.07 -0.05 -13.32
CA LEU A 34 2.69 -0.76 -12.10
C LEU A 34 1.20 -0.72 -11.76
N SER A 35 0.39 0.13 -12.43
CA SER A 35 -1.05 0.23 -12.19
C SER A 35 -1.76 -1.11 -12.27
N VAL A 36 -1.28 -2.01 -13.14
CA VAL A 36 -1.84 -3.37 -13.30
C VAL A 36 -1.67 -4.24 -12.05
N LEU A 37 -0.72 -3.92 -11.15
CA LEU A 37 -0.44 -4.71 -9.95
C LEU A 37 -1.24 -4.25 -8.72
N PHE A 38 -1.89 -3.08 -8.78
CA PHE A 38 -2.62 -2.54 -7.64
C PHE A 38 -4.03 -3.12 -7.54
N GLN A 39 -4.18 -4.13 -6.69
CA GLN A 39 -5.46 -4.81 -6.40
C GLN A 39 -6.22 -5.22 -7.67
N PRO A 40 -5.65 -6.11 -8.52
CA PRO A 40 -6.35 -6.63 -9.70
C PRO A 40 -7.75 -7.13 -9.30
N ILE A 41 -8.79 -6.58 -9.93
CA ILE A 41 -10.19 -6.73 -9.49
C ILE A 41 -10.67 -8.17 -9.72
N GLU A 42 -10.17 -8.79 -10.79
CA GLU A 42 -10.61 -10.07 -11.30
C GLU A 42 -10.14 -11.24 -10.42
N ASP A 43 -9.04 -11.09 -9.69
CA ASP A 43 -8.45 -12.19 -8.92
C ASP A 43 -7.74 -11.71 -7.66
N LYS A 44 -8.38 -11.93 -6.51
CA LYS A 44 -7.77 -11.63 -5.21
C LYS A 44 -6.57 -12.52 -4.89
N SER A 45 -6.44 -13.68 -5.54
CA SER A 45 -5.38 -14.65 -5.23
C SER A 45 -3.98 -14.17 -5.62
N VAL A 46 -3.88 -13.15 -6.48
CA VAL A 46 -2.59 -12.60 -6.92
C VAL A 46 -2.10 -11.44 -6.04
N TRP A 47 -2.95 -10.93 -5.16
CA TRP A 47 -2.75 -9.68 -4.44
C TRP A 47 -1.47 -9.66 -3.59
N GLU A 48 -1.23 -10.74 -2.83
CA GLU A 48 -0.06 -10.81 -1.95
C GLU A 48 1.25 -10.72 -2.75
N ASN A 49 1.35 -11.46 -3.85
CA ASN A 49 2.55 -11.45 -4.68
C ASN A 49 2.66 -10.16 -5.52
N CYS A 50 1.54 -9.54 -5.89
CA CYS A 50 1.55 -8.18 -6.43
C CYS A 50 2.12 -7.17 -5.42
N ALA A 51 1.69 -7.24 -4.15
CA ALA A 51 2.19 -6.38 -3.09
C ALA A 51 3.70 -6.56 -2.87
N LYS A 52 4.22 -7.80 -2.89
CA LYS A 52 5.67 -8.08 -2.85
C LYS A 52 6.43 -7.40 -3.99
N VAL A 53 5.88 -7.45 -5.21
CA VAL A 53 6.48 -6.79 -6.38
C VAL A 53 6.47 -5.27 -6.21
N ILE A 54 5.32 -4.68 -5.85
CA ILE A 54 5.16 -3.24 -5.61
C ILE A 54 6.14 -2.78 -4.53
N SER A 55 6.23 -3.50 -3.42
CA SER A 55 7.11 -3.17 -2.29
C SER A 55 8.59 -3.28 -2.62
N SER A 56 8.97 -3.96 -3.71
CA SER A 56 10.36 -4.01 -4.18
C SER A 56 10.77 -2.79 -5.02
N LYS A 57 9.82 -1.95 -5.43
CA LYS A 57 10.07 -0.79 -6.31
C LYS A 57 10.60 0.42 -5.56
N SER A 58 11.34 1.25 -6.29
CA SER A 58 11.92 2.49 -5.76
C SER A 58 10.86 3.55 -5.47
N ASP A 59 11.17 4.53 -4.60
CA ASP A 59 10.27 5.65 -4.31
C ASP A 59 9.88 6.41 -5.60
N ASN A 60 10.82 6.56 -6.53
CA ASN A 60 10.59 7.25 -7.80
C ASN A 60 9.59 6.53 -8.71
N GLU A 61 9.59 5.19 -8.69
CA GLU A 61 8.61 4.40 -9.44
C GLU A 61 7.22 4.46 -8.80
N LEU A 62 7.17 4.52 -7.46
CA LEU A 62 5.94 4.42 -6.67
C LEU A 62 5.22 5.75 -6.45
N LYS A 63 5.92 6.90 -6.43
CA LYS A 63 5.33 8.20 -6.05
C LYS A 63 4.07 8.59 -6.83
N LYS A 64 3.94 8.15 -8.08
CA LYS A 64 2.74 8.40 -8.92
C LYS A 64 1.55 7.49 -8.60
N TYR A 65 1.74 6.46 -7.78
CA TYR A 65 0.73 5.46 -7.39
C TYR A 65 0.37 5.53 -5.90
N MET A 66 0.76 6.60 -5.20
CA MET A 66 0.56 6.67 -3.75
C MET A 66 -0.90 6.57 -3.33
N ASN A 67 -1.83 7.14 -4.09
CA ASN A 67 -3.26 6.93 -3.83
C ASN A 67 -3.61 5.43 -3.85
N ASN A 68 -3.15 4.68 -4.86
CA ASN A 68 -3.36 3.23 -4.92
C ASN A 68 -2.69 2.50 -3.75
N MET A 69 -1.53 2.96 -3.27
CA MET A 69 -0.89 2.40 -2.09
C MET A 69 -1.71 2.66 -0.82
N PHE A 70 -2.25 3.85 -0.64
CA PHE A 70 -3.10 4.19 0.52
C PHE A 70 -4.44 3.43 0.53
N GLU A 71 -4.97 3.05 -0.63
CA GLU A 71 -6.15 2.18 -0.71
C GLU A 71 -5.95 0.83 -0.03
N TRP A 72 -4.73 0.26 -0.06
CA TRP A 72 -4.42 -0.99 0.66
C TRP A 72 -4.53 -0.88 2.18
N ILE A 73 -4.42 0.34 2.73
CA ILE A 73 -4.49 0.58 4.18
C ILE A 73 -5.94 0.54 4.68
N LYS A 74 -6.96 0.53 3.81
CA LYS A 74 -8.37 0.45 4.22
C LYS A 74 -8.72 -0.82 5.01
N ASP A 75 -8.06 -1.93 4.68
CA ASP A 75 -8.31 -3.22 5.33
C ASP A 75 -7.00 -4.02 5.40
N MET A 76 -6.43 -4.07 6.62
CA MET A 76 -5.19 -4.80 6.87
C MET A 76 -5.33 -6.32 6.73
N ASN A 77 -6.54 -6.86 6.58
CA ASN A 77 -6.77 -8.27 6.26
C ASN A 77 -6.58 -8.57 4.77
N TRP A 78 -6.39 -7.57 3.91
CA TRP A 78 -6.12 -7.81 2.49
C TRP A 78 -4.73 -8.46 2.29
N PRO A 79 -4.62 -9.48 1.44
CA PRO A 79 -3.36 -10.19 1.21
C PRO A 79 -2.28 -9.25 0.66
N GLY A 80 -1.26 -8.94 1.47
CA GLY A 80 -0.20 -7.99 1.12
C GLY A 80 -0.41 -6.55 1.61
N ALA A 81 -1.51 -6.24 2.32
CA ALA A 81 -1.72 -4.91 2.90
C ALA A 81 -0.59 -4.50 3.85
N PHE A 82 -0.11 -5.43 4.69
CA PHE A 82 1.04 -5.19 5.57
C PHE A 82 2.33 -4.93 4.79
N ASP A 83 2.57 -5.61 3.68
CA ASP A 83 3.75 -5.36 2.83
C ASP A 83 3.73 -3.95 2.26
N ILE A 84 2.57 -3.50 1.77
CA ILE A 84 2.38 -2.13 1.26
C ILE A 84 2.52 -1.12 2.39
N TYR A 85 1.92 -1.36 3.54
CA TYR A 85 2.01 -0.48 4.70
C TYR A 85 3.45 -0.30 5.19
N ALA A 86 4.18 -1.42 5.34
CA ALA A 86 5.60 -1.40 5.68
C ALA A 86 6.46 -0.75 4.59
N ARG A 87 6.03 -0.80 3.33
CA ARG A 87 6.70 -0.06 2.25
C ARG A 87 6.50 1.44 2.37
N ILE A 88 5.27 1.90 2.63
CA ILE A 88 4.93 3.32 2.82
C ILE A 88 5.73 3.90 3.98
N LYS A 89 5.80 3.18 5.13
CA LYS A 89 6.59 3.62 6.30
C LYS A 89 8.08 3.84 6.00
N ARG A 90 8.63 3.22 4.95
CA ARG A 90 10.03 3.35 4.52
C ARG A 90 10.24 4.34 3.37
N MET A 91 9.18 4.90 2.79
CA MET A 91 9.30 5.91 1.74
C MET A 91 9.80 7.24 2.31
N ASN A 92 10.48 8.02 1.47
CA ASN A 92 10.73 9.42 1.76
C ASN A 92 9.40 10.15 2.00
N VAL A 93 9.33 10.96 3.07
CA VAL A 93 8.11 11.68 3.46
C VAL A 93 7.56 12.57 2.34
N ASP A 94 8.43 13.20 1.55
CA ASP A 94 8.04 14.08 0.45
C ASP A 94 7.26 13.32 -0.62
N CYS A 95 7.48 12.01 -0.75
CA CYS A 95 6.74 11.17 -1.69
C CYS A 95 5.32 10.85 -1.22
N ILE A 96 5.02 10.93 0.09
CA ILE A 96 3.77 10.41 0.65
C ILE A 96 2.83 11.49 1.18
N MET A 97 3.35 12.65 1.61
CA MET A 97 2.57 13.62 2.41
C MET A 97 1.31 14.13 1.73
N GLU A 98 1.36 14.48 0.45
CA GLU A 98 0.19 14.99 -0.28
C GLU A 98 -0.94 13.94 -0.32
N ASN A 99 -0.59 12.72 -0.72
CA ASN A 99 -1.53 11.61 -0.81
C ASN A 99 -2.00 11.12 0.56
N TYR A 100 -1.16 11.23 1.59
CA TYR A 100 -1.53 10.91 2.96
C TYR A 100 -2.61 11.85 3.50
N ILE A 101 -2.42 13.16 3.34
CA ILE A 101 -3.42 14.17 3.72
C ILE A 101 -4.72 13.97 2.92
N TYR A 102 -4.60 13.63 1.64
CA TYR A 102 -5.77 13.30 0.82
C TYR A 102 -6.50 12.05 1.35
N ALA A 103 -5.78 10.98 1.67
CA ALA A 103 -6.36 9.76 2.24
C ALA A 103 -7.10 10.04 3.56
N ILE A 104 -6.52 10.83 4.48
CA ILE A 104 -7.20 11.26 5.72
C ILE A 104 -8.51 11.99 5.41
N LYS A 105 -8.50 12.94 4.47
CA LYS A 105 -9.72 13.69 4.08
C LYS A 105 -10.81 12.77 3.55
N ILE A 106 -10.43 11.80 2.71
CA ILE A 106 -11.38 10.84 2.15
C ILE A 106 -11.92 9.93 3.26
N ALA A 107 -11.06 9.37 4.11
CA ALA A 107 -11.48 8.52 5.21
C ALA A 107 -12.43 9.25 6.17
N LEU A 108 -12.16 10.52 6.50
CA LEU A 108 -13.08 11.37 7.26
C LEU A 108 -14.42 11.59 6.57
N LYS A 109 -14.41 11.92 5.27
CA LYS A 109 -15.62 12.18 4.49
C LYS A 109 -16.55 10.96 4.46
N TYR A 110 -15.96 9.76 4.36
CA TYR A 110 -16.70 8.50 4.33
C TYR A 110 -16.90 7.87 5.72
N GLN A 111 -16.40 8.51 6.78
CA GLN A 111 -16.43 7.99 8.15
C GLN A 111 -15.83 6.58 8.25
N ASP A 112 -14.77 6.33 7.47
CA ASP A 112 -14.04 5.06 7.45
C ASP A 112 -13.08 5.00 8.64
N ILE A 113 -13.61 4.53 9.78
CA ILE A 113 -12.88 4.49 11.06
C ILE A 113 -11.67 3.56 10.97
N ASN A 114 -11.83 2.37 10.38
CA ASN A 114 -10.72 1.44 10.21
C ASN A 114 -9.58 2.07 9.40
N TRP A 115 -9.90 2.76 8.30
CA TRP A 115 -8.86 3.42 7.52
C TRP A 115 -8.17 4.54 8.33
N LEU A 116 -8.91 5.33 9.11
CA LEU A 116 -8.34 6.34 10.01
C LEU A 116 -7.42 5.72 11.08
N ASP A 117 -7.85 4.60 11.69
CA ASP A 117 -7.07 3.85 12.67
C ASP A 117 -5.73 3.40 12.07
N TYR A 118 -5.76 2.78 10.90
CA TYR A 118 -4.54 2.31 10.24
C TYR A 118 -3.66 3.45 9.72
N LEU A 119 -4.25 4.51 9.15
CA LEU A 119 -3.53 5.72 8.72
C LEU A 119 -2.85 6.45 9.88
N SER A 120 -3.43 6.38 11.08
CA SER A 120 -2.87 7.03 12.26
C SER A 120 -1.51 6.46 12.65
N GLY A 121 -1.24 5.19 12.38
CA GLY A 121 0.04 4.54 12.68
C GLY A 121 1.23 5.09 11.88
N LEU A 122 1.00 5.92 10.86
CA LEU A 122 2.07 6.59 10.12
C LEU A 122 2.71 7.76 10.90
N ILE A 123 2.03 8.28 11.92
CA ILE A 123 2.56 9.37 12.76
C ILE A 123 3.65 8.91 13.73
N GLU A 124 3.90 7.60 13.83
CA GLU A 124 5.09 7.07 14.51
C GLU A 124 6.40 7.63 13.92
N ASN A 125 6.38 7.98 12.62
CA ASN A 125 7.47 8.74 12.02
C ASN A 125 7.34 10.23 12.42
N PRO A 126 8.29 10.78 13.20
CA PRO A 126 8.20 12.16 13.67
C PRO A 126 8.20 13.20 12.55
N GLU A 127 8.81 12.89 11.40
CA GLU A 127 8.85 13.78 10.25
C GLU A 127 7.48 13.86 9.57
N VAL A 128 6.78 12.73 9.42
CA VAL A 128 5.38 12.69 8.96
C VAL A 128 4.50 13.53 9.88
N TYR A 129 4.62 13.32 11.20
CA TYR A 129 3.85 14.08 12.18
C TYR A 129 4.11 15.59 12.07
N LYS A 130 5.37 16.00 11.96
CA LYS A 130 5.76 17.41 11.86
C LYS A 130 5.21 18.09 10.60
N LEU A 131 5.14 17.37 9.48
CA LEU A 131 4.67 17.89 8.20
C LEU A 131 3.14 17.89 8.06
N LEU A 132 2.41 17.18 8.92
CA LEU A 132 0.95 17.24 8.95
C LEU A 132 0.46 18.63 9.38
N PRO A 133 -0.62 19.15 8.78
CA PRO A 133 -1.37 20.28 9.33
C PRO A 133 -1.81 20.02 10.79
N GLU A 134 -1.82 21.06 11.63
CA GLU A 134 -2.08 20.94 13.07
C GLU A 134 -3.42 20.23 13.39
N GLU A 135 -4.45 20.48 12.59
CA GLU A 135 -5.74 19.80 12.72
C GLU A 135 -5.62 18.28 12.55
N TYR A 136 -4.81 17.82 11.60
CA TYR A 136 -4.59 16.40 11.34
C TYR A 136 -3.59 15.77 12.30
N GLN A 137 -2.65 16.53 12.85
CA GLN A 137 -1.82 16.06 13.96
C GLN A 137 -2.68 15.66 15.17
N LYS A 138 -3.59 16.54 15.60
CA LYS A 138 -4.51 16.26 16.72
C LYS A 138 -5.41 15.08 16.43
N LEU A 139 -5.98 15.04 15.22
CA LEU A 139 -6.86 13.97 14.77
C LEU A 139 -6.16 12.61 14.75
N MET A 140 -5.02 12.51 14.07
CA MET A 140 -4.27 11.25 13.96
C MET A 140 -3.70 10.82 15.31
N THR A 141 -3.29 11.75 16.18
CA THR A 141 -2.89 11.40 17.55
C THR A 141 -4.01 10.73 18.34
N LYS A 142 -5.25 11.20 18.18
CA LYS A 142 -6.42 10.58 18.82
C LYS A 142 -6.58 9.13 18.35
N TYR A 143 -6.74 8.91 17.04
CA TYR A 143 -6.88 7.56 16.47
C TYR A 143 -5.69 6.65 16.80
N TYR A 144 -4.47 7.21 16.83
CA TYR A 144 -3.29 6.46 17.20
C TYR A 144 -3.35 5.94 18.64
N ASN A 145 -3.72 6.80 19.58
CA ASN A 145 -3.84 6.38 20.98
C ASN A 145 -5.01 5.40 21.18
N ASP A 146 -6.13 5.61 20.50
CA ASP A 146 -7.33 4.79 20.63
C ASP A 146 -7.12 3.38 20.03
N PHE A 147 -6.32 3.23 18.97
CA PHE A 147 -6.14 1.93 18.29
C PHE A 147 -4.79 1.24 18.56
N TRP A 148 -3.68 2.00 18.61
CA TRP A 148 -2.32 1.42 18.64
C TRP A 148 -1.68 1.38 20.04
N LYS A 149 -2.23 2.09 21.03
CA LYS A 149 -1.69 2.14 22.41
C LYS A 149 -2.50 1.37 23.46
N GLU A 150 -3.48 0.59 23.02
CA GLU A 150 -4.22 -0.32 23.92
C GLU A 150 -3.35 -1.48 24.41
#